data_AF-A0A1Q9CS78-F1
#
_entry.id   AF-A0A1Q9CS78-F1
#
_cell.length_a   1.000
_cell.length_b   1.000
_cell.length_c   1.000
_cell.angle_alpha   90.00
_cell.angle_beta   90.00
_cell.angle_gamma   90.00
#
_symmetry.space_group_name_H-M   'P 1'
#
loop_
_entity.id
_entity.type
_entity.pdbx_description
1 polymer ?
#
loop_
_entity_poly.entity_id
_entity_poly.type
_entity_poly.pdbx_seq_one_letter_code
_entity_poly.pdbx_strand_id
1 'polypeptide(L)'
;MGAGPSCNHCDPDKLDIEAASPNIEILHMHDAMQSMEVGSYKNCSRDDEKQGDTDAEAAEADGGICDNSRSESDESDSLPPLRVDKILTVTSNELMRGISMKETLQSWGRLWRQSPIDLPEKERAGLWTRSRQVAQFHIFLSHTWATHGRWKYLALSFQHAWRYVLLTWLLVLVVVELLTCLDLAPAMGNVRFSYQGFRQECPFSGLGLFVAMPVSVLTFFLAPYFPDIGDTDQSCFLDVVSINQGDLGMMRQGIYGLGGFLSASKETKAVA
;
A
#
# COMPACT_ATOMS: atom_id res chain seq x y z
N MET A 1 43.59 1.26 -56.09
CA MET A 1 42.28 0.88 -56.65
C MET A 1 41.88 -0.43 -56.01
N GLY A 2 40.81 -0.43 -55.21
CA GLY A 2 40.35 -1.59 -54.45
C GLY A 2 39.24 -1.14 -53.50
N ALA A 3 38.06 -0.88 -54.05
CA ALA A 3 36.86 -0.58 -53.28
C ALA A 3 36.35 -1.87 -52.64
N GLY A 4 36.32 -1.90 -51.30
CA GLY A 4 35.71 -2.95 -50.49
C GLY A 4 34.31 -2.54 -50.01
N PRO A 5 33.42 -3.51 -49.72
CA PRO A 5 31.98 -3.31 -49.71
C PRO A 5 31.43 -2.60 -48.48
N SER A 6 30.40 -1.81 -48.72
CA SER A 6 29.57 -1.09 -47.76
C SER A 6 28.84 -2.06 -46.83
N CYS A 7 29.11 -2.00 -45.52
CA CYS A 7 28.34 -2.72 -44.52
C CYS A 7 26.97 -2.06 -44.33
N ASN A 8 25.94 -2.92 -44.33
CA ASN A 8 24.55 -2.58 -44.22
C ASN A 8 24.22 -1.93 -42.87
N HIS A 9 23.38 -0.91 -42.98
CA HIS A 9 22.68 -0.20 -41.93
C HIS A 9 21.81 -1.21 -41.14
N CYS A 10 22.13 -1.43 -39.86
CA CYS A 10 21.26 -2.13 -38.93
C CYS A 10 20.32 -1.11 -38.30
N ASP A 11 19.05 -1.22 -38.66
CA ASP A 11 17.92 -0.44 -38.17
C ASP A 11 17.49 -0.99 -36.79
N PRO A 12 17.57 -0.23 -35.68
CA PRO A 12 17.33 -0.73 -34.34
C PRO A 12 15.90 -0.48 -33.82
N ASP A 13 14.90 -0.24 -34.68
CA ASP A 13 13.54 0.13 -34.25
C ASP A 13 12.45 -0.79 -34.84
N LYS A 14 12.27 -1.98 -34.24
CA LYS A 14 10.96 -2.66 -34.20
C LYS A 14 10.95 -3.86 -33.25
N LEU A 15 10.82 -3.57 -31.97
CA LEU A 15 10.31 -4.53 -30.98
C LEU A 15 8.84 -4.18 -30.76
N ASP A 16 7.97 -4.86 -31.52
CA ASP A 16 6.53 -4.88 -31.26
C ASP A 16 6.31 -5.65 -29.95
N ILE A 17 6.34 -4.93 -28.82
CA ILE A 17 5.89 -5.44 -27.53
C ILE A 17 4.37 -5.40 -27.56
N GLU A 18 3.79 -6.53 -27.96
CA GLU A 18 2.36 -6.82 -27.82
C GLU A 18 2.05 -6.87 -26.31
N ALA A 19 1.62 -5.74 -25.77
CA ALA A 19 1.14 -5.63 -24.40
C ALA A 19 -0.15 -6.45 -24.27
N ALA A 20 -0.02 -7.67 -23.76
CA ALA A 20 -1.14 -8.45 -23.30
C ALA A 20 -1.88 -7.66 -22.22
N SER A 21 -3.03 -7.10 -22.56
CA SER A 21 -3.99 -6.55 -21.59
C SER A 21 -4.34 -7.64 -20.58
N PRO A 22 -4.11 -7.45 -19.28
CA PRO A 22 -4.71 -8.31 -18.29
C PRO A 22 -6.21 -8.00 -18.32
N ASN A 23 -7.01 -8.95 -18.81
CA ASN A 23 -8.43 -9.04 -18.49
C ASN A 23 -8.52 -9.28 -16.98
N ILE A 24 -8.42 -8.19 -16.22
CA ILE A 24 -8.60 -8.19 -14.77
C ILE A 24 -10.06 -8.54 -14.51
N GLU A 25 -10.23 -9.54 -13.66
CA GLU A 25 -11.46 -10.08 -13.10
C GLU A 25 -12.30 -9.01 -12.38
N ILE A 26 -12.94 -8.10 -13.12
CA ILE A 26 -13.92 -7.16 -12.55
C ILE A 26 -15.13 -7.92 -11.96
N LEU A 27 -15.40 -9.15 -12.43
CA LEU A 27 -16.52 -9.97 -11.94
C LEU A 27 -16.35 -10.42 -10.47
N HIS A 28 -15.13 -10.59 -9.96
CA HIS A 28 -14.91 -11.07 -8.60
C HIS A 28 -15.01 -9.97 -7.52
N MET A 29 -14.90 -8.69 -7.89
CA MET A 29 -15.10 -7.58 -6.95
C MET A 29 -16.58 -7.36 -6.60
N HIS A 30 -17.50 -7.69 -7.50
CA HIS A 30 -18.94 -7.52 -7.26
C HIS A 30 -19.45 -8.49 -6.19
N ASP A 31 -19.03 -9.76 -6.23
CA ASP A 31 -19.38 -10.77 -5.21
C ASP A 31 -18.72 -10.49 -3.86
N ALA A 32 -17.48 -9.97 -3.85
CA ALA A 32 -16.81 -9.57 -2.61
C ALA A 32 -17.49 -8.37 -1.93
N MET A 33 -17.98 -7.39 -2.71
CA MET A 33 -18.73 -6.25 -2.17
C MET A 33 -20.12 -6.67 -1.65
N GLN A 34 -20.81 -7.59 -2.32
CA GLN A 34 -22.07 -8.14 -1.81
C GLN A 34 -21.88 -8.96 -0.51
N SER A 35 -20.75 -9.65 -0.35
CA SER A 35 -20.44 -10.37 0.90
C SER A 35 -20.18 -9.44 2.10
N MET A 36 -19.72 -8.21 1.86
CA MET A 36 -19.52 -7.21 2.93
C MET A 36 -20.83 -6.53 3.37
N GLU A 37 -21.82 -6.38 2.50
CA GLU A 37 -23.11 -5.79 2.88
C GLU A 37 -23.98 -6.73 3.72
N VAL A 38 -23.85 -8.05 3.56
CA VAL A 38 -24.70 -9.03 4.26
C VAL A 38 -24.19 -9.38 5.68
N GLY A 39 -22.92 -9.12 5.98
CA GLY A 39 -22.30 -9.50 7.27
C GLY A 39 -22.37 -8.47 8.40
N SER A 40 -22.62 -7.18 8.12
CA SER A 40 -22.28 -6.09 9.07
C SER A 40 -23.46 -5.37 9.75
N TYR A 41 -24.71 -5.81 9.56
CA TYR A 41 -25.89 -5.18 10.19
C TYR A 41 -26.76 -6.11 11.06
N LYS A 42 -26.29 -7.31 11.40
CA LYS A 42 -26.97 -8.15 12.39
C LYS A 42 -26.24 -8.08 13.74
N ASN A 43 -26.96 -7.60 14.74
CA ASN A 43 -26.67 -7.62 16.19
C ASN A 43 -26.03 -6.37 16.79
N CYS A 44 -26.79 -5.28 16.84
CA CYS A 44 -26.74 -4.31 17.96
C CYS A 44 -28.16 -3.94 18.39
N SER A 45 -28.91 -4.96 18.81
CA SER A 45 -30.10 -4.81 19.65
C SER A 45 -30.24 -6.16 20.36
N ARG A 46 -29.47 -6.34 21.44
CA ARG A 46 -29.74 -7.40 22.40
C ARG A 46 -29.93 -6.70 23.73
N ASP A 47 -31.20 -6.66 24.09
CA ASP A 47 -31.75 -6.10 25.30
C ASP A 47 -31.09 -6.73 26.52
N ASP A 48 -30.48 -5.89 27.37
CA ASP A 48 -30.21 -6.21 28.76
C ASP A 48 -31.51 -6.07 29.55
N GLU A 49 -32.42 -7.03 29.37
CA GLU A 49 -33.54 -7.24 30.30
C GLU A 49 -33.21 -8.43 31.21
N LYS A 50 -32.65 -8.11 32.36
CA LYS A 50 -32.49 -9.04 33.48
C LYS A 50 -33.85 -9.31 34.12
N GLN A 51 -34.39 -10.50 33.91
CA GLN A 51 -35.39 -11.14 34.76
C GLN A 51 -35.17 -12.65 34.58
N GLY A 52 -34.65 -13.40 35.53
CA GLY A 52 -35.31 -13.81 36.76
C GLY A 52 -35.45 -15.35 36.71
N ASP A 53 -34.98 -16.03 37.75
CA ASP A 53 -34.93 -17.49 37.92
C ASP A 53 -36.24 -18.22 37.55
N THR A 54 -36.13 -19.40 36.93
CA THR A 54 -36.92 -20.58 37.34
C THR A 54 -36.33 -21.87 36.79
N ASP A 55 -36.16 -22.84 37.69
CA ASP A 55 -35.73 -24.20 37.43
C ASP A 55 -36.80 -25.04 36.71
N ALA A 56 -36.30 -26.15 36.15
CA ALA A 56 -36.95 -27.46 36.00
C ALA A 56 -37.67 -27.81 34.67
N GLU A 57 -37.28 -29.01 34.23
CA GLU A 57 -38.14 -30.11 33.76
C GLU A 57 -38.24 -30.38 32.25
N ALA A 58 -38.23 -31.68 32.00
CA ALA A 58 -38.04 -32.40 30.75
C ALA A 58 -39.24 -32.32 29.80
N ALA A 59 -39.00 -32.65 28.51
CA ALA A 59 -39.65 -33.75 27.78
C ALA A 59 -39.63 -33.52 26.26
N GLU A 60 -39.64 -34.65 25.55
CA GLU A 60 -39.70 -34.86 24.11
C GLU A 60 -40.92 -34.23 23.40
N ALA A 61 -40.76 -33.95 22.10
CA ALA A 61 -41.72 -34.17 20.98
C ALA A 61 -41.21 -33.34 19.77
N ASP A 62 -40.83 -33.94 18.65
CA ASP A 62 -41.69 -34.49 17.59
C ASP A 62 -42.55 -33.43 16.86
N GLY A 63 -42.48 -33.49 15.52
CA GLY A 63 -43.47 -32.91 14.61
C GLY A 63 -43.30 -31.44 14.23
N GLY A 64 -42.95 -31.18 12.96
CA GLY A 64 -43.14 -29.83 12.40
C GLY A 64 -42.46 -29.57 11.07
N ILE A 65 -42.85 -30.29 10.02
CA ILE A 65 -42.61 -29.86 8.63
C ILE A 65 -43.44 -28.59 8.41
N CYS A 66 -42.77 -27.47 8.12
CA CYS A 66 -43.42 -26.24 7.67
C CYS A 66 -42.80 -25.84 6.32
N ASP A 67 -43.43 -26.30 5.25
CA ASP A 67 -43.25 -25.79 3.90
C ASP A 67 -43.63 -24.30 3.88
N ASN A 68 -42.62 -23.43 3.87
CA ASN A 68 -42.80 -22.00 3.65
C ASN A 68 -42.46 -21.68 2.20
N SER A 69 -43.36 -22.08 1.30
CA SER A 69 -43.41 -21.64 -0.10
C SER A 69 -43.75 -20.16 -0.15
N ARG A 70 -42.77 -19.31 0.16
CA ARG A 70 -42.88 -17.86 0.07
C ARG A 70 -42.67 -17.48 -1.39
N SER A 71 -43.78 -17.20 -2.05
CA SER A 71 -43.88 -16.60 -3.38
C SER A 71 -42.94 -15.40 -3.52
N GLU A 72 -41.82 -15.61 -4.21
CA GLU A 72 -40.99 -14.58 -4.80
C GLU A 72 -41.86 -13.80 -5.79
N SER A 73 -42.29 -12.62 -5.36
CA SER A 73 -42.89 -11.63 -6.24
C SER A 73 -41.73 -10.95 -6.94
N ASP A 74 -41.57 -11.27 -8.22
CA ASP A 74 -40.74 -10.57 -9.21
C ASP A 74 -41.22 -9.11 -9.36
N GLU A 75 -41.08 -8.30 -8.32
CA GLU A 75 -41.17 -6.85 -8.42
C GLU A 75 -39.79 -6.35 -8.84
N SER A 76 -39.49 -6.62 -10.12
CA SER A 76 -38.33 -6.07 -10.83
C SER A 76 -38.58 -4.58 -11.00
N ASP A 77 -38.34 -3.85 -9.92
CA ASP A 77 -38.34 -2.40 -9.85
C ASP A 77 -37.26 -1.93 -10.85
N SER A 78 -37.73 -1.59 -12.05
CA SER A 78 -36.93 -1.09 -13.15
C SER A 78 -36.36 0.26 -12.76
N LEU A 79 -35.26 0.24 -12.01
CA LEU A 79 -34.49 1.42 -11.72
C LEU A 79 -34.07 2.02 -13.07
N PRO A 80 -34.34 3.31 -13.30
CA PRO A 80 -34.02 3.95 -14.56
C PRO A 80 -32.52 3.77 -14.84
N PRO A 81 -32.12 3.52 -16.09
CA PRO A 81 -30.72 3.32 -16.45
C PRO A 81 -29.90 4.53 -15.99
N LEU A 82 -29.10 4.31 -14.95
CA LEU A 82 -28.17 5.29 -14.39
C LEU A 82 -27.20 5.69 -15.52
N ARG A 83 -27.38 6.90 -16.06
CA ARG A 83 -26.49 7.48 -17.06
C ARG A 83 -25.09 7.64 -16.47
N VAL A 84 -24.23 6.68 -16.78
CA VAL A 84 -22.83 6.58 -16.33
C VAL A 84 -21.99 7.81 -16.73
N ASP A 85 -22.38 8.49 -17.81
CA ASP A 85 -21.63 9.60 -18.41
C ASP A 85 -21.46 10.83 -17.50
N LYS A 86 -22.33 11.00 -16.50
CA LYS A 86 -22.22 12.10 -15.52
C LYS A 86 -21.49 11.70 -14.23
N ILE A 87 -21.29 10.41 -13.98
CA ILE A 87 -20.66 9.93 -12.75
C ILE A 87 -19.13 10.09 -12.84
N LEU A 88 -18.58 10.01 -14.06
CA LEU A 88 -17.13 10.15 -14.30
C LEU A 88 -16.62 11.60 -14.22
N THR A 89 -17.50 12.60 -14.23
CA THR A 89 -17.10 14.02 -14.30
C THR A 89 -17.21 14.76 -12.97
N VAL A 90 -17.78 14.14 -11.93
CA VAL A 90 -17.88 14.74 -10.60
C VAL A 90 -16.78 14.17 -9.69
N THR A 91 -15.53 14.37 -10.09
CA THR A 91 -14.44 14.43 -9.12
C THR A 91 -14.50 15.82 -8.51
N SER A 92 -15.47 16.05 -7.63
CA SER A 92 -15.44 17.23 -6.77
C SER A 92 -14.06 17.24 -6.09
N ASN A 93 -13.34 18.35 -6.19
CA ASN A 93 -11.99 18.50 -5.62
C ASN A 93 -11.92 18.10 -4.13
N GLU A 94 -13.06 18.08 -3.45
CA GLU A 94 -13.21 17.60 -2.08
C GLU A 94 -13.02 16.09 -1.90
N LEU A 95 -13.39 15.28 -2.89
CA LEU A 95 -13.24 13.82 -2.89
C LEU A 95 -11.84 13.38 -3.30
N MET A 96 -11.08 14.22 -4.02
CA MET A 96 -9.70 13.92 -4.40
C MET A 96 -8.75 14.13 -3.22
N ARG A 97 -8.66 13.13 -2.34
CA ARG A 97 -7.77 13.17 -1.18
C ARG A 97 -6.72 12.07 -1.22
N GLY A 98 -5.47 12.44 -0.97
CA GLY A 98 -4.33 11.53 -0.91
C GLY A 98 -3.63 11.59 0.44
N ILE A 99 -2.79 10.60 0.71
CA ILE A 99 -1.89 10.57 1.86
C ILE A 99 -0.46 10.44 1.34
N SER A 100 0.55 10.97 2.04
CA SER A 100 1.93 10.73 1.62
C SER A 100 2.33 9.29 1.91
N MET A 101 3.17 8.68 1.07
CA MET A 101 3.67 7.32 1.32
C MET A 101 4.32 7.19 2.71
N LYS A 102 5.05 8.22 3.15
CA LYS A 102 5.68 8.29 4.48
C LYS A 102 4.66 8.18 5.61
N GLU A 103 3.58 8.96 5.55
CA GLU A 103 2.53 8.92 6.58
C GLU A 103 1.85 7.54 6.67
N THR A 104 1.79 6.78 5.58
CA THR A 104 1.27 5.39 5.63
C THR A 104 2.22 4.42 6.35
N LEU A 105 3.54 4.70 6.31
CA LEU A 105 4.60 3.87 6.92
C LEU A 105 4.94 4.28 8.36
N GLN A 106 4.64 5.51 8.74
CA GLN A 106 4.79 5.99 10.11
C GLN A 106 4.00 5.14 11.11
N SER A 107 4.33 5.26 12.40
CA SER A 107 3.75 4.42 13.46
C SER A 107 3.94 2.92 13.18
N TRP A 108 5.10 2.55 12.63
CA TRP A 108 5.46 1.17 12.30
C TRP A 108 4.43 0.50 11.37
N GLY A 109 3.92 1.25 10.40
CA GLY A 109 2.88 0.79 9.48
C GLY A 109 1.60 0.34 10.19
N ARG A 110 1.20 0.98 11.29
CA ARG A 110 -0.06 0.66 12.00
C ARG A 110 -1.25 0.62 11.03
N LEU A 111 -1.28 1.53 10.06
CA LEU A 111 -2.30 1.60 9.01
C LEU A 111 -2.37 0.33 8.15
N TRP A 112 -1.23 -0.31 7.89
CA TRP A 112 -1.16 -1.54 7.11
C TRP A 112 -1.45 -2.79 7.94
N ARG A 113 -1.20 -2.74 9.26
CA ARG A 113 -1.31 -3.88 10.18
C ARG A 113 -2.70 -4.05 10.79
N GLN A 114 -3.55 -3.03 10.75
CA GLN A 114 -4.90 -3.06 11.33
C GLN A 114 -5.94 -2.91 10.24
N SER A 115 -6.94 -3.81 10.23
CA SER A 115 -8.07 -3.70 9.32
C SER A 115 -8.95 -2.51 9.70
N PRO A 116 -9.55 -1.78 8.73
CA PRO A 116 -10.48 -0.68 8.99
C PRO A 116 -11.75 -1.15 9.72
N ILE A 117 -12.09 -2.43 9.57
CA ILE A 117 -13.27 -3.06 10.17
C ILE A 117 -13.08 -3.26 11.68
N ASP A 118 -11.84 -3.51 12.11
CA ASP A 118 -11.51 -3.75 13.51
C ASP A 118 -11.32 -2.43 14.30
N LEU A 119 -11.31 -1.29 13.60
CA LEU A 119 -11.10 0.02 14.20
C LEU A 119 -12.43 0.57 14.77
N PRO A 120 -12.43 1.14 15.99
CA PRO A 120 -13.57 1.85 16.52
C PRO A 120 -14.00 2.98 15.59
N GLU A 121 -15.30 3.24 15.50
CA GLU A 121 -15.89 4.22 14.58
C GLU A 121 -15.21 5.60 14.66
N LYS A 122 -14.87 6.05 15.87
CA LYS A 122 -14.15 7.32 16.09
C LYS A 122 -12.75 7.33 15.48
N GLU A 123 -11.99 6.25 15.61
CA GLU A 123 -10.65 6.14 15.01
C GLU A 123 -10.74 6.01 13.48
N ARG A 124 -11.74 5.25 13.01
CA ARG A 124 -12.04 5.08 11.58
C ARG A 124 -12.38 6.41 10.91
N ALA A 125 -13.24 7.24 11.52
CA ALA A 125 -13.50 8.60 11.05
C ALA A 125 -12.25 9.49 11.08
N GLY A 126 -11.35 9.27 12.04
CA GLY A 126 -10.07 9.96 12.14
C GLY A 126 -9.12 9.69 10.97
N LEU A 127 -9.23 8.55 10.28
CA LEU A 127 -8.37 8.26 9.12
C LEU A 127 -8.55 9.27 7.98
N TRP A 128 -9.79 9.72 7.74
CA TRP A 128 -10.07 10.74 6.73
C TRP A 128 -9.34 12.06 6.98
N THR A 129 -9.15 12.44 8.24
CA THR A 129 -8.45 13.69 8.60
C THR A 129 -6.95 13.64 8.28
N ARG A 130 -6.38 12.44 8.08
CA ARG A 130 -4.97 12.26 7.72
C ARG A 130 -4.71 12.44 6.23
N SER A 131 -5.71 12.23 5.37
CA SER A 131 -5.57 12.54 3.95
C SER A 131 -5.69 14.04 3.72
N ARG A 132 -5.16 14.54 2.61
CA ARG A 132 -5.17 15.95 2.19
C ARG A 132 -5.73 16.04 0.79
N GLN A 133 -6.38 17.16 0.45
CA GLN A 133 -6.83 17.37 -0.93
C GLN A 133 -5.63 17.43 -1.88
N VAL A 134 -5.73 16.74 -3.01
CA VAL A 134 -4.67 16.65 -4.02
C VAL A 134 -5.28 16.83 -5.41
N ALA A 135 -4.57 17.53 -6.29
CA ALA A 135 -5.00 17.68 -7.68
C ALA A 135 -4.81 16.39 -8.48
N GLN A 136 -3.84 15.55 -8.09
CA GLN A 136 -3.49 14.31 -8.77
C GLN A 136 -2.85 13.34 -7.79
N PHE A 137 -2.96 12.04 -8.07
CA PHE A 137 -2.24 11.00 -7.33
C PHE A 137 -0.97 10.59 -8.10
N HIS A 138 0.13 10.43 -7.37
CA HIS A 138 1.35 9.85 -7.92
C HIS A 138 1.23 8.33 -8.00
N ILE A 139 0.72 7.72 -6.94
CA ILE A 139 0.62 6.27 -6.80
C ILE A 139 -0.79 5.89 -6.37
N PHE A 140 -1.44 5.00 -7.11
CA PHE A 140 -2.65 4.31 -6.68
C PHE A 140 -2.25 3.00 -6.00
N LEU A 141 -2.53 2.87 -4.71
CA LEU A 141 -2.27 1.64 -3.97
C LEU A 141 -3.55 0.81 -3.90
N SER A 142 -3.57 -0.31 -4.63
CA SER A 142 -4.58 -1.34 -4.43
C SER A 142 -4.02 -2.38 -3.46
N HIS A 143 -4.79 -2.74 -2.45
CA HIS A 143 -4.38 -3.74 -1.46
C HIS A 143 -5.56 -4.64 -1.07
N THR A 144 -5.24 -5.86 -0.63
CA THR A 144 -6.23 -6.83 -0.13
C THR A 144 -6.00 -7.10 1.35
N TRP A 145 -7.00 -6.92 2.21
CA TRP A 145 -6.84 -7.20 3.64
C TRP A 145 -6.59 -8.69 3.97
N ALA A 146 -6.70 -9.59 2.99
CA ALA A 146 -6.38 -11.01 3.14
C ALA A 146 -4.90 -11.25 3.48
N THR A 147 -3.98 -10.45 2.92
CA THR A 147 -2.54 -10.61 3.18
C THR A 147 -2.13 -9.92 4.46
N HIS A 148 -1.30 -10.59 5.26
CA HIS A 148 -0.76 -10.05 6.49
C HIS A 148 -0.07 -8.70 6.29
N GLY A 149 -0.58 -7.68 6.99
CA GLY A 149 -0.10 -6.30 6.90
C GLY A 149 1.38 -6.08 7.17
N ARG A 150 2.04 -6.99 7.90
CA ARG A 150 3.50 -6.93 8.15
C ARG A 150 4.30 -7.04 6.87
N TRP A 151 3.91 -7.90 5.94
CA TRP A 151 4.62 -8.09 4.67
C TRP A 151 4.46 -6.87 3.77
N LYS A 152 3.26 -6.27 3.73
CA LYS A 152 3.01 -5.02 3.01
C LYS A 152 3.84 -3.88 3.55
N TYR A 153 3.87 -3.73 4.88
CA TYR A 153 4.71 -2.73 5.54
C TYR A 153 6.17 -2.91 5.18
N LEU A 154 6.70 -4.14 5.22
CA LEU A 154 8.09 -4.42 4.86
C LEU A 154 8.38 -4.11 3.39
N ALA A 155 7.51 -4.54 2.47
CA ALA A 155 7.66 -4.29 1.04
C ALA A 155 7.68 -2.78 0.72
N LEU A 156 6.71 -2.04 1.26
CA LEU A 156 6.61 -0.59 1.07
C LEU A 156 7.76 0.15 1.77
N SER A 157 8.17 -0.29 2.97
CA SER A 157 9.34 0.26 3.67
C SER A 157 10.60 0.04 2.85
N PHE A 158 10.79 -1.13 2.24
CA PHE A 158 11.96 -1.40 1.39
C PHE A 158 11.96 -0.52 0.14
N GLN A 159 10.82 -0.39 -0.53
CA GLN A 159 10.66 0.47 -1.70
C GLN A 159 10.95 1.95 -1.37
N HIS A 160 10.59 2.42 -0.17
CA HIS A 160 10.82 3.79 0.25
C HIS A 160 12.22 4.03 0.84
N ALA A 161 12.70 3.11 1.69
CA ALA A 161 13.87 3.33 2.53
C ALA A 161 15.21 2.98 1.86
N TRP A 162 15.23 2.22 0.74
CA TRP A 162 16.48 1.71 0.17
C TRP A 162 17.52 2.80 -0.13
N ARG A 163 17.08 3.97 -0.63
CA ARG A 163 17.98 5.09 -0.92
C ARG A 163 18.66 5.60 0.35
N TYR A 164 17.88 5.82 1.41
CA TYR A 164 18.39 6.26 2.71
C TYR A 164 19.34 5.22 3.31
N VAL A 165 18.98 3.94 3.23
CA VAL A 165 19.80 2.84 3.72
C VAL A 165 21.15 2.78 3.00
N LEU A 166 21.17 2.88 1.67
CA LEU A 166 22.41 2.88 0.90
C LEU A 166 23.27 4.13 1.18
N LEU A 167 22.66 5.32 1.23
CA LEU A 167 23.36 6.57 1.49
C LEU A 167 24.00 6.58 2.88
N THR A 168 23.25 6.20 3.91
CA THR A 168 23.77 6.12 5.28
C THR A 168 24.83 5.03 5.43
N TRP A 169 24.64 3.87 4.81
CA TRP A 169 25.64 2.79 4.78
C TRP A 169 26.96 3.29 4.18
N LEU A 170 26.88 3.90 2.99
CA LEU A 170 28.05 4.42 2.28
C LEU A 170 28.73 5.53 3.10
N LEU A 171 27.94 6.45 3.67
CA LEU A 171 28.45 7.53 4.51
C LEU A 171 29.21 7.00 5.73
N VAL A 172 28.64 6.02 6.44
CA VAL A 172 29.30 5.40 7.60
C VAL A 172 30.60 4.73 7.18
N LEU A 173 30.62 3.99 6.06
CA LEU A 173 31.85 3.38 5.55
C LEU A 173 32.92 4.42 5.25
N VAL A 174 32.57 5.47 4.50
CA VAL A 174 33.51 6.54 4.15
C VAL A 174 34.05 7.22 5.41
N VAL A 175 33.19 7.51 6.40
CA VAL A 175 33.61 8.15 7.64
C VAL A 175 34.55 7.24 8.44
N VAL A 176 34.23 5.96 8.61
CA VAL A 176 35.07 5.04 9.38
C VAL A 176 36.42 4.78 8.69
N GLU A 177 36.43 4.62 7.36
CA GLU A 177 37.68 4.46 6.62
C GLU A 177 38.51 5.75 6.61
N LEU A 178 37.88 6.93 6.56
CA LEU A 178 38.58 8.21 6.71
C LEU A 178 39.21 8.34 8.10
N LEU A 179 38.46 8.01 9.16
CA LEU A 179 39.00 8.01 10.54
C LEU A 179 40.17 7.03 10.69
N THR A 180 40.14 5.90 9.98
CA THR A 180 41.23 4.93 9.98
C THR A 180 42.44 5.44 9.21
N CYS A 181 42.24 6.08 8.05
CA CYS A 181 43.31 6.74 7.30
C CYS A 181 43.97 7.89 8.07
N LEU A 182 43.25 8.51 9.00
CA LEU A 182 43.74 9.57 9.88
C LEU A 182 44.35 9.03 11.19
N ASP A 183 44.50 7.71 11.32
CA ASP A 183 44.98 7.00 12.52
C ASP A 183 44.15 7.31 13.79
N LEU A 184 42.87 7.71 13.63
CA LEU A 184 41.93 7.94 14.74
C LEU A 184 41.12 6.70 15.11
N ALA A 185 41.03 5.72 14.20
CA ALA A 185 40.38 4.44 14.41
C ALA A 185 41.38 3.30 14.14
N PRO A 186 41.28 2.16 14.86
CA PRO A 186 42.22 1.06 14.67
C PRO A 186 42.03 0.39 13.30
N ALA A 187 43.14 0.13 12.63
CA ALA A 187 43.17 -0.72 11.44
C ALA A 187 43.16 -2.21 11.85
N MET A 188 42.32 -3.02 11.21
CA MET A 188 42.32 -4.48 11.41
C MET A 188 43.27 -5.21 10.46
N GLY A 189 43.65 -4.58 9.36
CA GLY A 189 44.60 -5.13 8.39
C GLY A 189 44.98 -4.11 7.33
N ASN A 190 45.81 -4.54 6.39
CA ASN A 190 46.21 -3.71 5.25
C ASN A 190 45.72 -4.36 3.96
N VAL A 191 45.07 -3.57 3.11
CA VAL A 191 44.71 -3.97 1.75
C VAL A 191 45.83 -3.51 0.82
N ARG A 192 46.35 -4.44 0.02
CA ARG A 192 47.40 -4.18 -0.97
C ARG A 192 46.77 -3.92 -2.32
N PHE A 193 46.91 -2.70 -2.83
CA PHE A 193 46.53 -2.33 -4.18
C PHE A 193 47.74 -2.40 -5.10
N SER A 194 47.64 -3.16 -6.19
CA SER A 194 48.67 -3.26 -7.22
C SER A 194 48.06 -3.01 -8.60
N TYR A 195 48.34 -1.86 -9.21
CA TYR A 195 47.83 -1.50 -10.53
C TYR A 195 48.94 -0.84 -11.37
N GLN A 196 49.22 -1.37 -12.57
CA GLN A 196 50.25 -0.85 -13.49
C GLN A 196 51.62 -0.55 -12.86
N GLY A 197 52.08 -1.39 -11.92
CA GLY A 197 53.37 -1.21 -11.24
C GLY A 197 53.33 -0.28 -10.03
N PHE A 198 52.23 0.44 -9.80
CA PHE A 198 51.97 1.13 -8.53
C PHE A 198 51.55 0.10 -7.47
N ARG A 199 52.28 0.05 -6.35
CA ARG A 199 51.96 -0.78 -5.18
C ARG A 199 51.75 0.13 -3.97
N GLN A 200 50.54 0.10 -3.42
CA GLN A 200 50.18 0.86 -2.22
C GLN A 200 49.54 -0.09 -1.20
N GLU A 201 49.95 0.04 0.06
CA GLU A 201 49.24 -0.56 1.19
C GLU A 201 48.35 0.52 1.82
N CYS A 202 47.06 0.23 1.96
CA CYS A 202 46.11 1.08 2.65
C CYS A 202 45.62 0.37 3.91
N PRO A 203 45.58 1.04 5.07
CA PRO A 203 44.95 0.46 6.25
C PRO A 203 43.45 0.25 5.96
N PHE A 204 42.92 -0.89 6.38
CA PHE A 204 41.51 -1.24 6.25
C PHE A 204 40.97 -1.57 7.64
N SER A 205 39.93 -0.84 8.04
CA SER A 205 39.40 -0.96 9.40
C SER A 205 38.59 -2.23 9.60
N GLY A 206 37.82 -2.68 8.61
CA GLY A 206 36.82 -3.75 8.78
C GLY A 206 35.66 -3.36 9.71
N LEU A 207 35.91 -2.57 10.77
CA LEU A 207 34.92 -1.97 11.66
C LEU A 207 33.85 -1.19 10.92
N GLY A 208 34.19 -0.57 9.79
CA GLY A 208 33.22 0.12 8.94
C GLY A 208 32.03 -0.78 8.60
N LEU A 209 32.27 -2.03 8.22
CA LEU A 209 31.20 -2.98 7.90
C LEU A 209 30.36 -3.36 9.14
N PHE A 210 31.00 -3.57 10.28
CA PHE A 210 30.32 -3.91 11.54
C PHE A 210 29.45 -2.77 12.07
N VAL A 211 29.85 -1.51 11.87
CA VAL A 211 29.09 -0.33 12.28
C VAL A 211 28.04 0.04 11.23
N ALA A 212 28.35 -0.09 9.94
CA ALA A 212 27.42 0.28 8.88
C ALA A 212 26.16 -0.59 8.89
N MET A 213 26.26 -1.89 9.14
CA MET A 213 25.11 -2.81 9.19
C MET A 213 24.01 -2.40 10.21
N PRO A 214 24.29 -2.23 11.51
CA PRO A 214 23.28 -1.80 12.48
C PRO A 214 22.75 -0.39 12.19
N VAL A 215 23.60 0.52 11.69
CA VAL A 215 23.16 1.87 11.28
C VAL A 215 22.20 1.79 10.09
N SER A 216 22.45 0.92 9.11
CA SER A 216 21.55 0.68 7.98
C SER A 216 20.20 0.12 8.44
N VAL A 217 20.19 -0.84 9.36
CA VAL A 217 18.95 -1.38 9.93
C VAL A 217 18.18 -0.31 10.69
N LEU A 218 18.86 0.50 11.50
CA LEU A 218 18.23 1.63 12.20
C LEU A 218 17.66 2.65 11.21
N THR A 219 18.43 2.99 10.17
CA THR A 219 18.01 3.91 9.10
C THR A 219 16.77 3.40 8.38
N PHE A 220 16.67 2.09 8.11
CA PHE A 220 15.51 1.49 7.47
C PHE A 220 14.22 1.78 8.25
N PHE A 221 14.24 1.64 9.58
CA PHE A 221 13.08 1.93 10.43
C PHE A 221 12.82 3.43 10.64
N LEU A 222 13.85 4.26 10.57
CA LEU A 222 13.74 5.71 10.73
C LEU A 222 13.43 6.45 9.43
N ALA A 223 13.59 5.82 8.27
CA ALA A 223 13.41 6.46 6.96
C ALA A 223 12.05 7.19 6.78
N PRO A 224 10.90 6.66 7.25
CA PRO A 224 9.61 7.37 7.15
C PRO A 224 9.53 8.70 7.92
N TYR A 225 10.50 8.98 8.80
CA TYR A 225 10.58 10.19 9.62
C TYR A 225 11.62 11.20 9.12
N PHE A 226 12.44 10.83 8.13
CA PHE A 226 13.40 11.78 7.55
C PHE A 226 12.70 12.80 6.66
N PRO A 227 13.25 14.02 6.54
CA PRO A 227 12.75 15.01 5.58
C PRO A 227 12.92 14.49 4.15
N ASP A 228 12.02 14.87 3.25
CA ASP A 228 12.18 14.59 1.81
C ASP A 228 13.33 15.42 1.26
N ILE A 229 14.47 14.77 1.00
CA ILE A 229 15.61 15.43 0.35
C ILE A 229 15.40 15.30 -1.17
N GLY A 230 14.74 16.30 -1.74
CA GLY A 230 14.59 16.42 -3.20
C GLY A 230 13.51 15.54 -3.83
N ASP A 231 12.74 14.78 -3.05
CA ASP A 231 11.53 14.11 -3.54
C ASP A 231 10.33 15.04 -3.31
N THR A 232 9.58 15.32 -4.36
CA THR A 232 8.29 16.02 -4.23
C THR A 232 7.32 15.11 -3.48
N ASP A 233 6.55 15.64 -2.54
CA ASP A 233 5.58 14.89 -1.73
C ASP A 233 4.71 13.97 -2.61
N GLN A 234 5.03 12.68 -2.59
CA GLN A 234 4.36 11.67 -3.41
C GLN A 234 3.04 11.31 -2.76
N SER A 235 2.00 12.04 -3.13
CA SER A 235 0.62 11.71 -2.79
C SER A 235 0.24 10.35 -3.35
N CYS A 236 -0.17 9.43 -2.49
CA CYS A 236 -0.80 8.18 -2.88
C CYS A 236 -2.28 8.16 -2.55
N PHE A 237 -3.05 7.49 -3.41
CA PHE A 237 -4.42 7.11 -3.10
C PHE A 237 -4.37 5.79 -2.32
N LEU A 238 -5.02 5.78 -1.15
CA LEU A 238 -5.21 4.60 -0.33
C LEU A 238 -6.65 4.64 0.19
N ASP A 239 -7.49 3.78 -0.35
CA ASP A 239 -8.94 3.72 -0.12
C ASP A 239 -9.40 4.00 1.33
N VAL A 240 -8.79 3.36 2.33
CA VAL A 240 -9.16 3.48 3.75
C VAL A 240 -8.97 4.90 4.30
N VAL A 241 -8.00 5.65 3.77
CA VAL A 241 -7.70 7.03 4.21
C VAL A 241 -8.31 8.06 3.25
N SER A 242 -8.34 7.73 1.96
CA SER A 242 -8.77 8.59 0.86
C SER A 242 -10.27 8.57 0.62
N ILE A 243 -11.02 7.61 1.17
CA ILE A 243 -12.49 7.54 1.17
C ILE A 243 -13.00 7.71 2.60
N ASN A 244 -14.02 8.54 2.81
CA ASN A 244 -14.55 8.81 4.14
C ASN A 244 -15.28 7.57 4.65
N GLN A 245 -14.73 6.94 5.69
CA GLN A 245 -15.25 5.71 6.28
C GLN A 245 -16.32 5.97 7.38
N GLY A 246 -16.58 7.23 7.73
CA GLY A 246 -17.54 7.62 8.77
C GLY A 246 -18.89 8.09 8.23
N ASP A 247 -18.92 8.68 7.04
CA ASP A 247 -20.14 9.15 6.38
C ASP A 247 -20.50 8.20 5.23
N LEU A 248 -21.62 7.48 5.36
CA LEU A 248 -22.10 6.51 4.35
C LEU A 248 -22.32 7.15 2.97
N GLY A 249 -22.75 8.41 2.91
CA GLY A 249 -22.98 9.12 1.66
C GLY A 249 -21.66 9.38 0.93
N MET A 250 -20.67 9.92 1.64
CA MET A 250 -19.34 10.15 1.10
C MET A 250 -18.60 8.85 0.78
N MET A 251 -18.78 7.81 1.58
CA MET A 251 -18.23 6.48 1.34
C MET A 251 -18.71 5.91 0.01
N ARG A 252 -20.03 5.91 -0.23
CA ARG A 252 -20.63 5.45 -1.49
C ARG A 252 -20.11 6.27 -2.67
N GLN A 253 -20.07 7.60 -2.54
CA GLN A 253 -19.53 8.46 -3.59
C GLN A 253 -18.06 8.15 -3.91
N GLY A 254 -17.23 7.91 -2.89
CA GLY A 254 -15.84 7.49 -3.07
C GLY A 254 -15.71 6.14 -3.78
N ILE A 255 -16.55 5.16 -3.43
CA ILE A 255 -16.58 3.84 -4.08
C ILE A 255 -16.98 3.95 -5.55
N TYR A 256 -18.07 4.67 -5.86
CA TYR A 256 -18.48 4.90 -7.25
C TYR A 256 -17.46 5.76 -8.03
N GLY A 257 -16.68 6.58 -7.33
CA GLY A 257 -15.62 7.43 -7.88
C GLY A 257 -14.27 6.74 -8.11
N LEU A 258 -14.11 5.45 -7.76
CA LEU A 258 -12.84 4.73 -7.88
C LEU A 258 -12.24 4.78 -9.30
N GLY A 259 -13.07 4.67 -10.34
CA GLY A 259 -12.62 4.80 -11.73
C GLY A 259 -12.02 6.19 -12.04
N GLY A 260 -12.56 7.24 -11.42
CA GLY A 260 -12.02 8.61 -11.50
C GLY A 260 -10.68 8.73 -10.78
N PHE A 261 -10.53 8.14 -9.61
CA PHE A 261 -9.26 8.15 -8.87
C PHE A 261 -8.15 7.39 -9.60
N LEU A 262 -8.49 6.25 -10.23
CA LEU A 262 -7.58 5.49 -11.08
C LEU A 262 -7.14 6.33 -12.29
N SER A 263 -8.08 6.99 -12.96
CA SER A 263 -7.79 7.86 -14.11
C SER A 263 -6.95 9.09 -13.74
N ALA A 264 -7.06 9.56 -12.49
CA ALA A 264 -6.26 10.65 -11.95
C ALA A 264 -4.90 10.21 -11.39
N SER A 265 -4.54 8.92 -11.44
CA SER A 265 -3.29 8.41 -10.89
C SER A 265 -2.22 8.25 -11.97
N LYS A 266 -0.96 8.62 -11.66
CA LYS A 266 0.17 8.45 -12.60
C LYS A 266 0.65 7.01 -12.69
N GLU A 267 0.67 6.30 -11.57
CA GLU A 267 1.19 4.94 -11.45
C GLU A 267 0.23 4.09 -10.60
N THR A 268 0.00 2.84 -10.99
CA THR A 268 -0.81 1.89 -10.21
C THR A 268 0.08 0.79 -9.65
N LYS A 269 -0.01 0.54 -8.34
CA LYS A 269 0.75 -0.50 -7.64
C LYS A 269 -0.19 -1.42 -6.89
N ALA A 270 -0.14 -2.71 -7.22
CA ALA A 270 -0.78 -3.75 -6.44
C ALA A 270 0.13 -4.15 -5.28
N VAL A 271 -0.36 -4.01 -4.06
CA VAL A 271 0.29 -4.47 -2.83
C VAL A 271 -0.41 -5.75 -2.40
N ALA A 272 0.03 -6.86 -3.00
CA ALA A 272 -0.44 -8.20 -2.69
C ALA A 272 0.03 -8.65 -1.31
#